data_AF-K1S6D6-F1
#
_entry.id   AF-K1S6D6-F1
#
_cell.length_a   1.000
_cell.length_b   1.000
_cell.length_c   1.000
_cell.angle_alpha   90.00
_cell.angle_beta   90.00
_cell.angle_gamma   90.00
#
_symmetry.space_group_name_H-M   'P 1'
#
loop_
_entity.id
_entity.type
_entity.pdbx_description
1 polymer ?
#
loop_
_entity_poly.entity_id
_entity_poly.type
_entity_poly.pdbx_seq_one_letter_code
_entity_poly.pdbx_strand_id
1 'polypeptide(L)'
;MGVKPLYSKGMVDLSLELHIPPEFLHEQMFKLRMVTPRIKRLWEKYADKPQKLKRDIQRIRQMNGCGNAIQFFEGVEVKETFEKNWEPLESEPSLTPVKLIIILDLYFQLTPITMVPETPEIIDLGKLIRTSPKVIAEAMGVF
;
A
#
# COMPACT_ATOMS: atom_id res chain seq x y z
N MET A 1 -18.98 -1.35 12.79
CA MET A 1 -18.52 0.04 12.95
C MET A 1 -17.34 0.27 12.01
N GLY A 2 -17.39 1.27 11.13
CA GLY A 2 -16.30 1.53 10.18
C GLY A 2 -15.15 2.25 10.84
N VAL A 3 -14.03 1.56 11.05
CA VAL A 3 -12.79 2.20 11.51
C VAL A 3 -12.32 3.15 10.42
N LYS A 4 -12.07 4.42 10.77
CA LYS A 4 -11.54 5.39 9.81
C LYS A 4 -10.15 4.90 9.36
N PRO A 5 -9.90 4.71 8.06
CA PRO A 5 -8.61 4.24 7.60
C PRO A 5 -7.51 5.23 7.99
N LEU A 6 -6.40 4.70 8.49
CA LEU A 6 -5.25 5.50 8.95
C LEU A 6 -4.65 6.32 7.80
N TYR A 7 -4.58 5.73 6.61
CA TYR A 7 -4.05 6.35 5.39
C TYR A 7 -5.16 6.67 4.39
N SER A 8 -5.04 7.82 3.71
CA SER A 8 -5.94 8.17 2.61
C SER A 8 -5.53 7.45 1.32
N LYS A 9 -6.50 7.14 0.45
CA LYS A 9 -6.21 6.50 -0.84
C LYS A 9 -5.13 7.24 -1.64
N GLY A 10 -5.23 8.57 -1.73
CA GLY A 10 -4.24 9.37 -2.48
C GLY A 10 -2.82 9.32 -1.90
N MET A 11 -2.66 9.09 -0.59
CA MET A 11 -1.35 8.85 0.01
C MET A 11 -0.81 7.47 -0.38
N VAL A 12 -1.67 6.44 -0.36
CA VAL A 12 -1.29 5.08 -0.76
C VAL A 12 -0.88 5.06 -2.23
N ASP A 13 -1.65 5.72 -3.11
CA ASP A 13 -1.31 5.84 -4.53
C ASP A 13 0.07 6.53 -4.71
N LEU A 14 0.35 7.59 -3.93
CA LEU A 14 1.65 8.28 -3.95
C LEU A 14 2.78 7.42 -3.38
N SER A 15 2.50 6.62 -2.36
CA SER A 15 3.44 5.67 -1.75
C SER A 15 3.94 4.66 -2.77
N LEU A 16 3.02 4.09 -3.55
CA LEU A 16 3.33 3.18 -4.65
C LEU A 16 4.05 3.90 -5.80
N GLU A 17 3.66 5.14 -6.14
CA GLU A 17 4.35 5.92 -7.19
C GLU A 17 5.81 6.22 -6.83
N LEU A 18 6.09 6.49 -5.55
CA LEU A 18 7.42 6.89 -5.08
C LEU A 18 8.27 5.73 -4.54
N HIS A 19 7.72 4.52 -4.45
CA HIS A 19 8.35 3.39 -3.77
C HIS A 19 8.74 3.71 -2.31
N ILE A 20 7.88 4.46 -1.59
CA ILE A 20 8.10 4.89 -0.20
C ILE A 20 6.95 4.39 0.68
N PRO A 21 7.20 3.73 1.83
CA PRO A 21 6.13 3.23 2.70
C PRO A 21 5.12 4.31 3.14
N PRO A 22 3.81 3.98 3.24
CA PRO A 22 2.79 4.94 3.65
C PRO A 22 3.03 5.57 5.03
N GLU A 23 3.62 4.83 5.97
CA GLU A 23 3.99 5.28 7.31
C GLU A 23 4.89 6.51 7.24
N PHE A 24 5.90 6.46 6.37
CA PHE A 24 6.84 7.56 6.19
C PHE A 24 6.15 8.78 5.59
N LEU A 25 5.32 8.61 4.56
CA LEU A 25 4.57 9.73 3.98
C LEU A 25 3.62 10.36 4.99
N HIS A 26 2.96 9.54 5.81
CA HIS A 26 2.09 9.99 6.89
C HIS A 26 2.85 10.86 7.91
N GLU A 27 4.05 10.45 8.33
CA GLU A 27 4.91 11.27 9.19
C GLU A 27 5.32 12.59 8.52
N GLN A 28 5.63 12.59 7.21
CA GLN A 28 5.94 13.83 6.50
C GLN A 28 4.74 14.79 6.48
N MET A 29 3.51 14.28 6.31
CA MET A 29 2.31 15.12 6.39
C MET A 29 2.13 15.73 7.79
N PHE A 30 2.50 15.02 8.85
CA PHE A 30 2.51 15.60 10.20
C PHE A 30 3.54 16.73 10.31
N LYS A 31 4.73 16.57 9.72
CA LYS A 31 5.74 17.64 9.68
C LYS A 31 5.24 18.87 8.91
N LEU A 32 4.43 18.70 7.86
CA LEU A 32 3.82 19.81 7.12
C LEU A 32 2.90 20.70 7.98
N ARG A 33 2.39 20.18 9.11
CA ARG A 33 1.62 20.97 10.08
C ARG A 33 2.51 21.88 10.93
N MET A 34 3.80 21.58 11.02
CA MET A 34 4.76 22.41 11.75
C MET A 34 5.21 23.57 10.87
N VAL A 35 5.18 24.79 11.40
CA VAL A 35 5.57 26.00 10.66
C VAL A 35 7.09 26.15 10.65
N THR A 36 7.78 25.25 9.95
CA THR A 36 9.22 25.42 9.71
C THR A 36 9.44 26.50 8.63
N PRO A 37 10.61 27.17 8.60
CA PRO A 37 10.90 28.18 7.58
C PRO A 37 10.79 27.64 6.14
N ARG A 38 11.14 26.36 5.94
CA ARG A 38 10.99 25.68 4.63
C ARG A 38 9.51 25.53 4.24
N ILE A 39 8.66 25.09 5.16
CA ILE A 39 7.22 24.94 4.94
C ILE A 39 6.57 26.30 4.70
N LYS A 40 6.96 27.34 5.44
CA LYS A 40 6.46 28.71 5.23
C LYS A 40 6.72 29.20 3.81
N ARG A 41 7.92 28.98 3.27
CA ARG A 41 8.25 29.31 1.87
C ARG A 41 7.39 28.54 0.86
N LEU A 42 7.09 27.26 1.14
CA LEU A 42 6.20 26.46 0.29
C LEU A 42 4.76 26.99 0.34
N TRP A 43 4.26 27.35 1.51
CA TRP A 43 2.95 27.99 1.67
C TRP A 43 2.89 29.32 0.91
N GLU A 44 3.84 30.23 1.10
CA GLU A 44 3.88 31.50 0.36
C GLU A 44 3.93 31.29 -1.17
N LYS A 45 4.57 30.22 -1.64
CA LYS A 45 4.69 29.90 -3.07
C LYS A 45 3.40 29.31 -3.66
N TYR A 46 2.66 28.51 -2.90
CA TYR A 46 1.60 27.63 -3.42
C TYR A 46 0.21 27.78 -2.81
N ALA A 47 0.06 28.36 -1.61
CA ALA A 47 -1.21 28.38 -0.85
C ALA A 47 -2.38 28.93 -1.69
N ASP A 48 -2.18 30.07 -2.33
CA ASP A 48 -3.21 30.71 -3.16
C ASP A 48 -3.11 30.35 -4.66
N LYS A 49 -2.25 29.40 -5.01
CA LYS A 49 -1.88 29.09 -6.41
C LYS A 49 -1.96 27.58 -6.70
N PRO A 50 -3.15 26.95 -6.60
CA PRO A 50 -3.31 25.51 -6.79
C PRO A 50 -2.93 25.05 -8.21
N GLN A 51 -3.21 25.86 -9.23
CA GLN A 51 -2.83 25.54 -10.61
C GLN A 51 -1.31 25.55 -10.82
N LYS A 52 -0.59 26.43 -10.11
CA LYS A 52 0.88 26.45 -10.14
C LYS A 52 1.44 25.20 -9.49
N LEU A 53 0.90 24.80 -8.33
CA LEU A 53 1.31 23.58 -7.64
C LEU A 53 1.08 22.35 -8.54
N LYS A 54 -0.10 22.25 -9.17
CA LYS A 54 -0.42 21.15 -10.09
C LYS A 54 0.56 21.05 -11.27
N ARG A 55 0.88 22.19 -11.90
CA ARG A 55 1.85 22.26 -13.02
C ARG A 55 3.25 21.84 -12.57
N ASP A 56 3.71 22.33 -11.42
CA ASP A 56 5.04 21.99 -10.88
C ASP A 56 5.12 20.49 -10.52
N ILE A 57 4.08 19.92 -9.90
CA ILE A 57 4.00 18.46 -9.62
C ILE A 57 4.05 17.67 -10.92
N GLN A 58 3.30 18.07 -11.95
CA GLN A 58 3.30 17.39 -13.24
C GLN A 58 4.69 17.43 -13.89
N ARG A 59 5.40 18.55 -13.81
CA ARG A 59 6.78 18.66 -14.29
C ARG A 59 7.72 17.72 -13.53
N ILE A 60 7.60 17.63 -12.20
CA ILE A 60 8.42 16.72 -11.39
C ILE A 60 8.16 15.26 -11.80
N ARG A 61 6.89 14.87 -11.98
CA ARG A 61 6.52 13.53 -12.44
C ARG A 61 7.06 13.21 -13.84
N GLN A 62 7.10 14.19 -14.73
CA GLN A 62 7.71 14.05 -16.06
C GLN A 62 9.23 13.86 -16.00
N MET A 63 9.86 14.21 -14.88
CA MET A 63 11.27 13.93 -14.63
C MET A 63 11.50 12.51 -14.05
N ASN A 64 10.45 11.68 -13.93
CA ASN A 64 10.65 10.29 -13.56
C ASN A 64 11.51 9.58 -14.62
N GLY A 65 12.57 8.91 -14.18
CA GLY A 65 13.60 8.36 -15.08
C GLY A 65 14.64 9.37 -15.58
N CYS A 66 14.61 10.63 -15.15
CA CYS A 66 15.73 11.55 -15.40
C CYS A 66 16.96 11.11 -14.58
N GLY A 67 18.00 10.68 -15.29
CA GLY A 67 19.26 10.17 -14.74
C GLY A 67 19.38 8.65 -14.91
N ASN A 68 20.60 8.12 -14.81
CA ASN A 68 20.85 6.69 -14.94
C ASN A 68 20.72 5.99 -13.58
N ALA A 69 19.57 6.14 -12.91
CA ALA A 69 19.34 5.52 -11.59
C ALA A 69 19.56 4.01 -11.63
N ILE A 70 19.12 3.35 -12.71
CA ILE A 70 19.31 1.91 -12.92
C ILE A 70 20.79 1.54 -12.97
N GLN A 71 21.62 2.27 -13.74
CA GLN A 71 23.07 2.02 -13.78
C GLN A 71 23.77 2.45 -12.49
N PHE A 72 23.28 3.49 -11.82
CA PHE A 72 23.85 3.99 -10.57
C PHE A 72 23.70 2.97 -9.43
N PHE A 73 22.60 2.22 -9.42
CA PHE A 73 22.33 1.15 -8.45
C PHE A 73 22.64 -0.25 -8.99
N GLU A 74 23.31 -0.37 -10.14
CA GLU A 74 23.71 -1.66 -10.70
C GLU A 74 24.69 -2.37 -9.75
N GLY A 75 24.37 -3.61 -9.36
CA GLY A 75 25.15 -4.37 -8.38
C GLY A 75 24.87 -4.04 -6.92
N VAL A 76 23.96 -3.10 -6.62
CA VAL A 76 23.47 -2.87 -5.26
C VAL A 76 22.33 -3.85 -4.98
N GLU A 77 22.44 -4.59 -3.88
CA GLU A 77 21.35 -5.43 -3.39
C GLU A 77 20.13 -4.56 -3.04
N VAL A 78 19.10 -4.64 -3.87
CA VAL A 78 17.84 -3.95 -3.62
C VAL A 78 17.13 -4.68 -2.49
N LYS A 79 17.08 -4.05 -1.31
CA LYS A 79 16.24 -4.55 -0.22
C LYS A 79 14.80 -4.61 -0.71
N GLU A 80 14.16 -5.76 -0.50
CA GLU A 80 12.77 -5.97 -0.86
C GLU A 80 11.89 -4.88 -0.24
N THR A 81 11.15 -4.15 -1.10
CA THR A 81 10.24 -3.09 -0.68
C THR A 81 8.91 -3.68 -0.21
N PHE A 82 8.10 -2.86 0.46
CA PHE A 82 6.76 -3.26 0.91
C PHE A 82 5.82 -3.65 -0.24
N GLU A 83 6.16 -3.29 -1.48
CA GLU A 83 5.32 -3.47 -2.68
C GLU A 83 5.18 -4.92 -3.08
N LYS A 84 6.24 -5.74 -2.89
CA LYS A 84 6.18 -7.18 -3.14
C LYS A 84 5.05 -7.86 -2.35
N ASN A 85 4.70 -7.32 -1.17
CA ASN A 85 3.60 -7.87 -0.37
C ASN A 85 2.22 -7.69 -1.06
N TRP A 86 2.13 -6.78 -2.02
CA TRP A 86 0.93 -6.47 -2.79
C TRP A 86 0.96 -7.07 -4.20
N GLU A 87 2.07 -7.68 -4.62
CA GLU A 87 2.15 -8.36 -5.90
C GLU A 87 1.36 -9.69 -5.86
N PRO A 88 0.70 -10.06 -6.96
CA PRO A 88 0.07 -11.37 -7.10
C PRO A 88 1.07 -12.51 -6.94
N LEU A 89 0.64 -13.60 -6.32
CA LEU A 89 1.44 -14.83 -6.29
C LEU A 89 1.48 -15.46 -7.69
N GLU A 90 2.62 -16.04 -8.07
CA GLU A 90 2.78 -16.70 -9.37
C GLU A 90 1.83 -17.90 -9.55
N SER A 91 1.62 -18.68 -8.48
CA SER A 91 0.79 -19.89 -8.50
C SER A 91 -0.71 -19.60 -8.42
N GLU A 92 -1.10 -18.54 -7.72
CA GLU A 92 -2.49 -18.13 -7.54
C GLU A 92 -2.60 -16.60 -7.58
N PRO A 93 -2.75 -16.01 -8.77
CA PRO A 93 -2.74 -14.56 -8.95
C PRO A 93 -3.91 -13.82 -8.26
N SER A 94 -4.95 -14.54 -7.80
CA SER A 94 -5.99 -13.94 -6.99
C SER A 94 -5.53 -13.62 -5.56
N LEU A 95 -4.40 -14.19 -5.11
CA LEU A 95 -3.80 -13.97 -3.81
C LEU A 95 -2.57 -13.07 -3.89
N THR A 96 -2.31 -12.35 -2.80
CA THR A 96 -1.08 -11.58 -2.57
C THR A 96 -0.54 -11.96 -1.19
N PRO A 97 0.75 -11.72 -0.88
CA PRO A 97 1.29 -11.99 0.45
C PRO A 97 0.50 -11.32 1.59
N VAL A 98 0.02 -10.09 1.41
CA VAL A 98 -0.86 -9.43 2.41
C VAL A 98 -2.16 -10.22 2.60
N LYS A 99 -2.78 -10.72 1.52
CA LYS A 99 -4.00 -11.54 1.65
C LYS A 99 -3.70 -12.82 2.44
N LEU A 100 -2.56 -13.46 2.21
CA LEU A 100 -2.14 -14.65 2.99
C LEU A 100 -1.97 -14.35 4.47
N ILE A 101 -1.37 -13.21 4.83
CA ILE A 101 -1.22 -12.80 6.24
C ILE A 101 -2.59 -12.64 6.91
N ILE A 102 -3.57 -12.04 6.21
CA ILE A 102 -4.93 -11.87 6.75
C ILE A 102 -5.65 -13.22 6.84
N ILE A 103 -5.49 -14.11 5.87
CA ILE A 103 -6.05 -15.47 5.91
C ILE A 103 -5.43 -16.26 7.08
N LEU A 104 -4.13 -16.12 7.31
CA LEU A 104 -3.40 -16.78 8.40
C LEU A 104 -3.87 -16.29 9.78
N ASP A 105 -4.15 -14.99 9.93
CA ASP A 105 -4.76 -14.46 11.16
C ASP A 105 -6.10 -15.13 11.46
N LEU A 106 -6.97 -15.27 10.44
CA LEU A 106 -8.25 -15.97 10.60
C LEU A 106 -8.06 -17.48 10.86
N TYR A 107 -7.07 -18.11 10.22
CA TYR A 107 -6.75 -19.52 10.43
C TYR A 107 -6.51 -19.84 11.91
N PHE A 108 -5.77 -19.00 12.63
CA PHE A 108 -5.51 -19.20 14.06
C PHE A 108 -6.73 -18.94 14.97
N GLN A 109 -7.79 -18.31 14.46
CA GLN A 109 -9.03 -18.05 15.19
C GLN A 109 -10.08 -19.15 14.98
N LEU A 110 -9.99 -19.89 13.87
CA LEU A 110 -10.93 -20.95 13.52
C LEU A 110 -10.47 -22.33 14.01
N THR A 111 -11.43 -23.24 14.13
CA THR A 111 -11.14 -24.66 14.30
C THR A 111 -11.10 -25.37 12.94
N PRO A 112 -10.32 -26.45 12.75
CA PRO A 112 -10.20 -27.11 11.44
C PRO A 112 -11.55 -27.51 10.80
N ILE A 113 -12.54 -27.92 11.60
CA ILE A 113 -13.86 -28.30 11.07
C ILE A 113 -14.67 -27.10 10.53
N THR A 114 -14.33 -25.88 10.95
CA THR A 114 -14.97 -24.63 10.53
C THR A 114 -14.18 -23.91 9.43
N MET A 115 -13.07 -24.47 8.92
CA MET A 115 -12.29 -23.90 7.82
C MET A 115 -12.91 -24.27 6.45
N VAL A 116 -14.20 -23.96 6.26
CA VAL A 116 -14.97 -24.30 5.06
C VAL A 116 -15.60 -23.07 4.41
N PRO A 117 -15.87 -23.06 3.10
CA PRO A 117 -16.35 -21.88 2.38
C PRO A 117 -17.68 -21.29 2.89
N GLU A 118 -18.50 -22.11 3.54
CA GLU A 118 -19.81 -21.74 4.08
C GLU A 118 -19.72 -21.01 5.42
N THR A 119 -18.56 -21.01 6.07
CA THR A 119 -18.33 -20.36 7.37
C THR A 119 -18.48 -18.84 7.23
N PRO A 120 -19.31 -18.17 8.07
CA PRO A 120 -19.57 -16.74 7.98
C PRO A 120 -18.30 -15.88 7.98
N GLU A 121 -17.33 -16.22 8.82
CA GLU A 121 -16.04 -15.51 8.95
C GLU A 121 -15.22 -15.58 7.66
N ILE A 122 -15.23 -16.72 6.97
CA ILE A 122 -14.55 -16.90 5.67
C ILE A 122 -15.28 -16.10 4.58
N ILE A 123 -16.61 -16.10 4.58
CA ILE A 123 -17.42 -15.33 3.63
C ILE A 123 -17.15 -13.83 3.79
N ASP A 124 -17.12 -13.34 5.02
CA ASP A 124 -16.89 -11.92 5.29
C ASP A 124 -15.44 -11.51 4.97
N LEU A 125 -14.47 -12.38 5.26
CA LEU A 125 -13.10 -12.17 4.80
C LEU A 125 -13.03 -12.10 3.27
N GLY A 126 -13.71 -13.00 2.56
CA GLY A 126 -13.76 -13.00 1.09
C GLY A 126 -14.27 -11.70 0.49
N LYS A 127 -15.30 -11.09 1.09
CA LYS A 127 -15.78 -9.76 0.71
C LYS A 127 -14.73 -8.67 0.95
N LEU A 128 -14.05 -8.74 2.09
CA LEU A 128 -13.04 -7.75 2.50
C LEU A 128 -11.84 -7.74 1.55
N ILE A 129 -11.25 -8.92 1.30
CA ILE A 129 -10.04 -9.06 0.46
C ILE A 129 -10.36 -9.35 -1.02
N ARG A 130 -11.64 -9.27 -1.41
CA ARG A 130 -12.14 -9.52 -2.77
C ARG A 130 -11.62 -10.84 -3.35
N THR A 131 -11.77 -11.91 -2.59
CA THR A 131 -11.30 -13.25 -2.95
C THR A 131 -12.42 -14.24 -2.63
N SER A 132 -12.57 -15.30 -3.42
CA SER A 132 -13.66 -16.24 -3.20
C SER A 132 -13.46 -17.00 -1.87
N PRO A 133 -14.54 -17.29 -1.10
CA PRO A 133 -14.46 -18.09 0.12
C PRO A 133 -13.81 -19.46 -0.11
N LYS A 134 -14.01 -20.03 -1.29
CA LYS A 134 -13.41 -21.30 -1.71
C LYS A 134 -11.88 -21.24 -1.75
N VAL A 135 -11.31 -20.22 -2.41
CA VAL A 135 -9.86 -20.01 -2.49
C VAL A 135 -9.26 -19.77 -1.09
N ILE A 136 -9.99 -19.08 -0.22
CA ILE A 136 -9.55 -18.85 1.17
C ILE A 136 -9.48 -20.18 1.94
N ALA A 137 -10.53 -21.00 1.87
CA ALA A 137 -10.55 -22.31 2.53
C ALA A 137 -9.47 -23.26 1.97
N GLU A 138 -9.24 -23.23 0.65
CA GLU A 138 -8.15 -23.99 0.01
C GLU A 138 -6.77 -23.52 0.51
N ALA A 139 -6.54 -22.20 0.62
CA ALA A 139 -5.30 -21.67 1.17
C ALA A 139 -5.08 -22.10 2.63
N MET A 140 -6.13 -22.10 3.45
CA MET A 140 -6.08 -22.60 4.83
C MET A 140 -5.72 -24.09 4.91
N GLY A 141 -6.13 -24.91 3.93
CA GLY A 141 -5.83 -26.33 3.90
C GLY A 141 -4.36 -26.68 3.62
N VAL A 142 -3.55 -25.70 3.18
CA VAL A 142 -2.12 -25.87 2.88
C VAL A 142 -1.23 -25.45 4.07
N PHE A 143 -1.75 -24.66 5.02
CA PHE A 143 -1.04 -24.23 6.22
C PHE A 143 -0.92 -25.35 7.25
#